data_AF-A0A525D3H3-F1
#
_entry.id   AF-A0A525D3H3-F1
#
_cell.length_a   1.000
_cell.length_b   1.000
_cell.length_c   1.000
_cell.angle_alpha   90.00
_cell.angle_beta   90.00
_cell.angle_gamma   90.00
#
_symmetry.space_group_name_H-M   'P 1'
#
loop_
_entity.id
_entity.type
_entity.pdbx_description
1 polymer ?
#
loop_
_entity_poly.entity_id
_entity_poly.type
_entity_poly.pdbx_seq_one_letter_code
_entity_poly.pdbx_strand_id
1 'polypeptide(L)'
;MDMNLNLTIQKFLKKWPDWFRSLLPDRYKRELVRTGSCVRCGSCCRDINLRYQSRWIKDEVEFIDMKGDDQEYLRFQSSGKDHYGHLIFQCRYLLENGSCGDYQNRPDICRSYPTKSLMLSGGTLPPSCGYQISLTIPFDKRLEHAIEKQDK
;
A
#
# COMPACT_ATOMS: atom_id res chain seq x y z
N MET A 1 -16.11 -4.17 -23.03
CA MET A 1 -17.48 -3.62 -23.16
C MET A 1 -18.36 -4.47 -22.29
N ASP A 2 -18.71 -4.00 -21.10
CA ASP A 2 -19.85 -4.52 -20.34
C ASP A 2 -20.32 -3.43 -19.38
N MET A 3 -21.04 -2.48 -19.97
CA MET A 3 -21.62 -1.29 -19.33
C MET A 3 -23.07 -1.56 -18.85
N ASN A 4 -23.48 -2.82 -18.75
CA ASN A 4 -24.89 -3.21 -18.59
C ASN A 4 -25.28 -3.78 -17.22
N LEU A 5 -24.34 -4.07 -16.32
CA LEU A 5 -24.70 -4.58 -14.98
C LEU A 5 -25.06 -3.47 -13.96
N ASN A 6 -24.82 -2.20 -14.31
CA ASN A 6 -24.98 -1.06 -13.40
C ASN A 6 -26.38 -0.41 -13.47
N LEU A 7 -27.15 -0.64 -14.55
CA LEU A 7 -28.42 0.05 -14.80
C LEU A 7 -29.63 -0.63 -14.14
N THR A 8 -29.56 -1.92 -13.83
CA THR A 8 -30.71 -2.68 -13.27
C THR A 8 -30.87 -2.44 -11.77
N ILE A 9 -29.77 -2.23 -11.04
CA ILE A 9 -29.79 -1.98 -9.58
C ILE A 9 -30.31 -0.57 -9.29
N GLN A 10 -29.97 0.42 -10.13
CA GLN A 10 -30.40 1.82 -9.95
C GLN A 10 -31.92 2.00 -10.01
N LYS A 11 -32.63 1.16 -10.77
CA LYS A 11 -34.10 1.22 -10.87
C LYS A 11 -34.81 0.62 -9.66
N PHE A 12 -34.17 -0.28 -8.91
CA PHE A 12 -34.79 -0.97 -7.77
C PHE A 12 -34.65 -0.19 -6.44
N LEU A 13 -33.66 0.70 -6.31
CA LEU A 13 -33.40 1.48 -5.09
C LEU A 13 -34.28 2.74 -4.92
N LYS A 14 -35.11 3.08 -5.92
CA LYS A 14 -35.97 4.28 -5.90
C LYS A 14 -37.25 4.15 -5.08
N LYS A 15 -37.54 2.97 -4.50
CA LYS A 15 -38.84 2.64 -3.90
C LYS A 15 -38.78 2.31 -2.41
N TRP A 16 -37.72 2.70 -1.71
CA TRP A 16 -37.54 2.38 -0.30
C TRP A 16 -37.76 3.60 0.59
N PRO A 17 -38.45 3.43 1.74
CA PRO A 17 -38.77 4.53 2.64
C PRO A 17 -37.51 5.15 3.23
N ASP A 18 -37.54 6.46 3.51
CA ASP A 18 -36.35 7.24 3.87
C ASP A 18 -35.61 6.74 5.12
N TRP A 19 -36.31 6.10 6.06
CA TRP A 19 -35.71 5.47 7.24
C TRP A 19 -34.87 4.21 6.92
N PHE A 20 -35.05 3.61 5.74
CA PHE A 20 -34.21 2.49 5.28
C PHE A 20 -32.86 3.00 4.76
N ARG A 21 -32.77 4.26 4.29
CA ARG A 21 -31.51 4.87 3.88
C ARG A 21 -30.56 5.11 5.06
N SER A 22 -31.09 5.31 6.27
CA SER A 22 -30.29 5.42 7.51
C SER A 22 -29.76 4.07 8.03
N LEU A 23 -30.21 2.94 7.48
CA LEU A 23 -29.72 1.60 7.83
C LEU A 23 -28.61 1.09 6.89
N LEU A 24 -28.31 1.82 5.81
CA LEU A 24 -27.26 1.42 4.86
C LEU A 24 -25.89 1.80 5.45
N PRO A 25 -24.96 0.83 5.58
CA PRO A 25 -23.61 1.12 6.06
C PRO A 25 -22.95 2.19 5.19
N ASP A 26 -22.14 3.03 5.83
CA ASP A 26 -21.41 4.18 5.28
C ASP A 26 -21.19 4.04 3.76
N ARG A 27 -21.94 4.82 2.96
CA ARG A 27 -21.96 4.73 1.48
C ARG A 27 -20.60 5.03 0.85
N TYR A 28 -19.66 5.53 1.63
CA TYR A 28 -18.34 5.90 1.17
C TYR A 28 -17.37 4.77 1.51
N LYS A 29 -17.00 4.00 0.49
CA LYS A 29 -15.84 3.13 0.58
C LYS A 29 -14.64 4.00 0.92
N ARG A 30 -14.15 3.90 2.15
CA ARG A 30 -12.90 4.53 2.57
C ARG A 30 -11.75 3.85 1.86
N GLU A 31 -10.78 4.63 1.43
CA GLU A 31 -9.59 4.16 0.75
C GLU A 31 -8.34 4.45 1.58
N LEU A 32 -7.35 3.57 1.48
CA LEU A 32 -6.02 3.82 2.02
C LEU A 32 -5.29 4.82 1.12
N VAL A 33 -4.97 5.97 1.69
CA VAL A 33 -4.21 7.04 1.04
C VAL A 33 -2.83 7.11 1.66
N ARG A 34 -1.80 7.03 0.81
CA ARG A 34 -0.39 7.25 1.20
C ARG A 34 -0.06 8.72 1.05
N THR A 35 0.38 9.36 2.12
CA THR A 35 0.86 10.74 2.15
C THR A 35 2.29 10.81 2.69
N GLY A 36 2.93 11.97 2.55
CA GLY A 36 4.30 12.18 3.01
C GLY A 36 5.36 11.76 1.98
N SER A 37 6.61 11.66 2.43
CA SER A 37 7.75 11.35 1.56
C SER A 37 8.87 10.62 2.31
N CYS A 38 9.79 10.00 1.57
CA CYS A 38 10.95 9.36 2.16
C CYS A 38 11.90 10.42 2.75
N VAL A 39 12.04 10.44 4.07
CA VAL A 39 12.96 11.32 4.80
C VAL A 39 14.35 10.72 5.02
N ARG A 40 14.67 9.62 4.31
CA ARG A 40 15.97 8.92 4.38
C ARG A 40 16.37 8.48 5.80
N CYS A 41 15.39 8.07 6.62
CA CYS A 41 15.65 7.56 7.97
C CYS A 41 16.32 6.17 8.01
N GLY A 42 16.39 5.48 6.87
CA GLY A 42 17.04 4.17 6.73
C GLY A 42 16.27 2.98 7.28
N SER A 43 15.13 3.19 7.95
CA SER A 43 14.43 2.10 8.66
C SER A 43 14.00 0.97 7.72
N CYS A 44 13.39 1.28 6.58
CA CYS A 44 13.05 0.28 5.56
C CYS A 44 14.25 -0.25 4.76
N CYS A 45 15.41 0.41 4.86
CA CYS A 45 16.64 -0.07 4.23
C CYS A 45 17.41 -1.04 5.14
N ARG A 46 17.20 -0.96 6.46
CA ARG A 46 17.78 -1.87 7.45
C ARG A 46 17.06 -3.20 7.46
N ASP A 47 15.74 -3.13 7.62
CA ASP A 47 14.90 -4.31 7.81
C ASP A 47 13.62 -4.17 6.98
N ILE A 48 13.52 -4.97 5.92
CA ILE A 48 12.33 -5.04 5.09
C ILE A 48 12.02 -6.47 4.69
N ASN A 49 10.76 -6.88 4.78
CA ASN A 49 10.28 -8.09 4.13
C ASN A 49 9.88 -7.75 2.70
N LEU A 50 10.32 -8.58 1.74
CA LEU A 50 10.00 -8.41 0.34
C LEU A 50 8.93 -9.41 -0.10
N ARG A 51 8.16 -9.01 -1.12
CA ARG A 51 7.21 -9.89 -1.80
C ARG A 51 7.63 -10.10 -3.24
N TYR A 52 7.33 -11.28 -3.76
CA TYR A 52 7.44 -11.66 -5.16
C TYR A 52 6.19 -12.39 -5.59
N GLN A 53 5.62 -12.02 -6.73
CA GLN A 53 4.38 -12.61 -7.26
C GLN A 53 3.27 -12.74 -6.19
N SER A 54 3.08 -11.68 -5.38
CA SER A 54 2.13 -11.62 -4.27
C SER A 54 2.41 -12.51 -3.05
N ARG A 55 3.54 -13.21 -2.97
CA ARG A 55 3.94 -14.01 -1.79
C ARG A 55 5.11 -13.36 -1.06
N TRP A 56 5.18 -13.51 0.26
CA TRP A 56 6.36 -13.14 1.03
C TRP A 56 7.49 -14.14 0.76
N ILE A 57 8.70 -13.64 0.59
CA ILE A 57 9.88 -14.49 0.38
C ILE A 57 10.25 -15.13 1.72
N LYS A 58 10.41 -16.45 1.75
CA LYS A 58 10.70 -17.22 2.98
C LYS A 58 12.01 -17.99 2.91
N ASP A 59 12.54 -18.18 1.71
CA ASP A 59 13.64 -19.08 1.44
C ASP A 59 14.75 -18.37 0.65
N GLU A 60 16.00 -18.66 1.01
CA GLU A 60 17.15 -18.01 0.37
C GLU A 60 17.43 -18.54 -1.03
N VAL A 61 17.09 -19.80 -1.30
CA VAL A 61 17.19 -20.37 -2.65
C VAL A 61 16.19 -19.68 -3.58
N GLU A 62 14.93 -19.52 -3.14
CA GLU A 62 13.91 -18.75 -3.89
C GLU A 62 14.41 -17.31 -4.16
N PHE A 63 15.05 -16.67 -3.18
CA PHE A 63 15.61 -15.33 -3.36
C PHE A 63 16.78 -15.27 -4.35
N ILE A 64 17.61 -16.32 -4.43
CA ILE A 64 18.70 -16.41 -5.41
C ILE A 64 18.13 -16.51 -6.82
N ASP A 65 17.13 -17.38 -7.03
CA ASP A 65 16.49 -17.56 -8.33
C ASP A 65 15.83 -16.26 -8.81
N MET A 66 15.15 -15.57 -7.90
CA MET A 66 14.50 -14.29 -8.19
C MET A 66 15.45 -13.18 -8.67
N LYS A 67 16.71 -13.19 -8.24
CA LYS A 67 17.71 -12.23 -8.73
C LYS A 67 18.06 -12.43 -10.20
N GLY A 68 17.85 -13.64 -10.72
CA GLY A 68 17.96 -13.93 -12.15
C GLY A 68 16.82 -13.28 -12.94
N ASP A 69 15.60 -13.34 -12.40
CA ASP A 69 14.40 -12.80 -13.02
C ASP A 69 14.33 -11.26 -12.98
N ASP A 70 14.66 -10.68 -11.83
CA ASP A 70 14.55 -9.23 -11.59
C ASP A 70 15.79 -8.70 -10.85
N GLN A 71 16.56 -7.89 -11.57
CA GLN A 71 17.82 -7.32 -11.10
C GLN A 71 17.63 -6.32 -9.94
N GLU A 72 16.41 -5.80 -9.69
CA GLU A 72 16.15 -4.93 -8.53
C GLU A 72 16.46 -5.65 -7.21
N TYR A 73 16.27 -6.97 -7.15
CA TYR A 73 16.53 -7.78 -5.96
C TYR A 73 18.02 -7.93 -5.63
N LEU A 74 18.93 -7.65 -6.58
CA LEU A 74 20.38 -7.65 -6.31
C LEU A 74 20.82 -6.58 -5.31
N ARG A 75 20.01 -5.53 -5.14
CA ARG A 75 20.26 -4.46 -4.16
C ARG A 75 20.09 -4.93 -2.72
N PHE A 76 19.49 -6.09 -2.50
CA PHE A 76 19.14 -6.59 -1.18
C PHE A 76 19.97 -7.83 -0.80
N GLN A 77 20.21 -7.98 0.49
CA GLN A 77 20.82 -9.17 1.10
C GLN A 77 19.94 -9.64 2.26
N SER A 78 19.78 -10.96 2.43
CA SER A 78 19.07 -11.49 3.59
C SER A 78 19.87 -11.20 4.86
N SER A 79 19.19 -10.75 5.91
CA SER A 79 19.77 -10.50 7.24
C SER A 79 19.22 -11.44 8.32
N GLY A 80 18.21 -12.25 7.99
CA GLY A 80 17.60 -13.21 8.89
C GLY A 80 16.15 -13.51 8.53
N LYS A 81 15.38 -13.99 9.51
CA LYS A 81 13.94 -14.23 9.39
C LYS A 81 13.17 -13.52 10.50
N ASP A 82 11.95 -13.09 10.20
CA ASP A 82 11.01 -12.61 11.20
C ASP A 82 10.36 -13.78 11.97
N HIS A 83 9.51 -13.48 12.95
CA HIS A 83 8.82 -14.49 13.75
C HIS A 83 7.75 -15.29 12.98
N TYR A 84 7.38 -14.83 11.77
CA TYR A 84 6.50 -15.56 10.85
C TYR A 84 7.28 -16.41 9.84
N GLY A 85 8.61 -16.40 9.90
CA GLY A 85 9.51 -17.13 9.00
C GLY A 85 9.72 -16.48 7.64
N HIS A 86 9.36 -15.21 7.45
CA HIS A 86 9.69 -14.45 6.24
C HIS A 86 11.12 -13.95 6.31
N LEU A 87 11.82 -13.91 5.17
CA LEU A 87 13.14 -13.33 5.09
C LEU A 87 13.06 -11.82 5.35
N ILE A 88 13.99 -11.35 6.18
CA ILE A 88 14.29 -9.94 6.38
C ILE A 88 15.46 -9.61 5.48
N PHE A 89 15.35 -8.47 4.80
CA PHE A 89 16.36 -7.98 3.88
C PHE A 89 16.92 -6.64 4.33
N GLN A 90 18.20 -6.47 4.06
CA GLN A 90 18.92 -5.20 4.17
C GLN A 90 19.33 -4.72 2.78
N CYS A 91 19.22 -3.41 2.55
CA CYS A 91 19.70 -2.77 1.32
C CYS A 91 21.22 -2.56 1.38
N ARG A 92 21.93 -3.00 0.34
CA ARG A 92 23.39 -2.85 0.21
C ARG A 92 23.86 -1.40 0.05
N TYR A 93 22.95 -0.51 -0.34
CA TYR A 93 23.22 0.93 -0.49
C TYR A 93 22.89 1.74 0.77
N LEU A 94 22.61 1.08 1.89
CA LEU A 94 22.46 1.76 3.17
C LEU A 94 23.84 2.24 3.66
N LEU A 95 23.97 3.54 3.88
CA LEU A 95 25.18 4.14 4.45
C LEU A 95 25.16 4.07 5.99
N GLU A 96 26.33 4.19 6.60
CA GLU A 96 26.49 4.18 8.06
C GLU A 96 25.69 5.28 8.76
N ASN A 97 25.54 6.45 8.10
CA ASN A 97 24.72 7.55 8.61
C ASN A 97 23.19 7.28 8.52
N GLY A 98 22.78 6.09 8.08
CA GLY A 98 21.39 5.68 7.94
C GLY A 98 20.71 6.16 6.66
N SER A 99 21.38 6.93 5.81
CA SER A 99 20.80 7.43 4.56
C SER A 99 21.02 6.47 3.39
N CYS A 100 20.26 6.65 2.31
CA CYS A 100 20.40 5.86 1.09
C CYS A 100 21.51 6.45 0.21
N GLY A 101 22.55 5.66 -0.07
CA GLY A 101 23.68 6.07 -0.91
C GLY A 101 23.36 6.17 -2.40
N ASP A 102 22.25 5.57 -2.86
CA ASP A 102 21.81 5.62 -4.26
C ASP A 102 20.33 6.03 -4.37
N TYR A 103 20.00 7.18 -3.77
CA TYR A 103 18.62 7.64 -3.66
C TYR A 103 17.98 7.98 -5.02
N GLN A 104 18.77 8.42 -6.00
CA GLN A 104 18.27 8.82 -7.31
C GLN A 104 17.84 7.60 -8.14
N ASN A 105 18.61 6.50 -8.09
CA ASN A 105 18.33 5.29 -8.85
C ASN A 105 17.59 4.22 -8.04
N ARG A 106 16.78 4.65 -7.06
CA ARG A 106 15.98 3.73 -6.24
C ARG A 106 15.10 2.82 -7.11
N PRO A 107 15.04 1.51 -6.84
CA PRO A 107 14.14 0.59 -7.54
C PRO A 107 12.68 0.91 -7.22
N ASP A 108 11.77 0.35 -8.02
CA ASP A 108 10.33 0.60 -7.87
C ASP A 108 9.78 0.10 -6.53
N ILE A 109 10.36 -0.98 -5.98
CA ILE A 109 10.08 -1.45 -4.60
C ILE A 109 10.31 -0.33 -3.58
N CYS A 110 11.39 0.46 -3.72
CA CYS A 110 11.69 1.56 -2.83
C CYS A 110 10.83 2.81 -3.08
N ARG A 111 10.46 3.09 -4.33
CA ARG A 111 9.61 4.24 -4.70
C ARG A 111 8.14 4.04 -4.30
N SER A 112 7.66 2.81 -4.41
CA SER A 112 6.30 2.42 -4.06
C SER A 112 6.10 2.21 -2.56
N TYR A 113 7.17 2.11 -1.78
CA TYR A 113 7.09 2.01 -0.32
C TYR A 113 6.47 3.27 0.31
N PRO A 114 5.61 3.14 1.34
CA PRO A 114 4.94 1.92 1.78
C PRO A 114 3.77 1.53 0.85
N THR A 115 3.61 0.24 0.60
CA THR A 115 2.51 -0.27 -0.24
C THR A 115 1.21 -0.39 0.54
N LYS A 116 0.04 -0.28 -0.12
CA LYS A 116 -1.26 -0.48 0.53
C LYS A 116 -1.38 -1.88 1.15
N SER A 117 -0.80 -2.88 0.50
CA SER A 117 -0.81 -4.26 1.00
C SER A 117 -0.05 -4.42 2.31
N LEU A 118 1.03 -3.65 2.53
CA LEU A 118 1.74 -3.67 3.82
C LEU A 118 0.78 -3.34 4.96
N MET A 119 -0.05 -2.30 4.80
CA MET A 119 -1.02 -1.89 5.82
C MET A 119 -2.15 -2.89 5.98
N LEU A 120 -2.66 -3.45 4.88
CA LEU A 120 -3.73 -4.46 4.94
C LEU A 120 -3.28 -5.76 5.60
N SER A 121 -1.98 -6.07 5.56
CA SER A 121 -1.38 -7.22 6.24
C SER A 121 -1.01 -6.94 7.71
N GLY A 122 -1.40 -5.78 8.26
CA GLY A 122 -1.09 -5.41 9.66
C GLY A 122 0.32 -4.87 9.86
N GLY A 123 1.04 -4.55 8.78
CA GLY A 123 2.36 -3.93 8.86
C GLY A 123 2.28 -2.52 9.45
N THR A 124 3.28 -2.16 10.25
CA THR A 124 3.39 -0.84 10.87
C THR A 124 4.56 -0.07 10.28
N LEU A 125 4.40 1.25 10.17
CA LEU A 125 5.50 2.13 9.79
C LEU A 125 6.33 2.47 11.03
N PRO A 126 7.67 2.51 10.92
CA PRO A 126 8.50 2.93 12.04
C PRO A 126 8.21 4.40 12.40
N PRO A 127 8.35 4.80 13.68
CA PRO A 127 8.07 6.17 14.11
C PRO A 127 8.88 7.25 13.38
N SER A 128 10.07 6.89 12.89
CA SER A 128 10.95 7.76 12.10
C SER A 128 10.59 7.83 10.61
N CYS A 129 9.52 7.16 10.16
CA CYS A 129 9.09 7.19 8.77
C CYS A 129 8.41 8.51 8.42
N GLY A 130 8.81 9.12 7.31
CA GLY A 130 8.17 10.35 6.79
C GLY A 130 6.88 10.09 5.99
N TYR A 131 6.51 8.83 5.80
CA TYR A 131 5.23 8.46 5.18
C TYR A 131 4.16 8.25 6.24
N GLN A 132 2.92 8.52 5.85
CA GLN A 132 1.73 8.21 6.62
C GLN A 132 0.72 7.51 5.72
N ILE A 133 -0.05 6.59 6.29
CA ILE A 133 -1.18 5.98 5.60
C ILE A 133 -2.43 6.19 6.44
N SER A 134 -3.45 6.77 5.83
CA SER A 134 -4.74 7.04 6.47
C SER A 134 -5.89 6.48 5.64
N LEU A 135 -6.99 6.12 6.32
CA LEU A 135 -8.25 5.77 5.68
C LEU A 135 -9.02 7.07 5.43
N THR A 136 -9.24 7.43 4.17
CA THR A 136 -9.92 8.66 3.78
C THR A 136 -11.07 8.37 2.83
N ILE A 137 -12.00 9.33 2.71
CA ILE A 137 -13.01 9.30 1.65
C ILE A 137 -12.41 10.07 0.46
N PRO A 138 -12.37 9.49 -0.75
CA PRO A 138 -11.91 10.19 -1.95
C PRO A 138 -12.62 11.53 -2.16
N PHE A 139 -11.89 12.54 -2.63
CA PHE A 139 -12.43 13.88 -2.81
C PHE A 139 -13.64 13.90 -3.74
N ASP A 140 -13.59 13.19 -4.86
CA ASP A 140 -14.69 13.13 -5.84
C ASP A 140 -16.00 12.65 -5.20
N LYS A 141 -15.91 11.68 -4.29
CA LYS A 141 -17.06 11.18 -3.53
C LYS A 141 -17.63 12.20 -2.56
N ARG A 142 -16.77 13.04 -1.97
CA ARG A 142 -17.22 14.16 -1.15
C ARG A 142 -17.83 15.28 -2.00
N LEU A 143 -17.28 15.54 -3.18
CA LEU A 143 -17.77 16.57 -4.10
C LEU A 143 -19.16 16.20 -4.65
N GLU A 144 -19.34 14.97 -5.13
CA GLU A 144 -20.65 14.43 -5.55
C GLU A 144 -21.72 14.68 -4.48
N HIS A 145 -21.41 14.37 -3.21
CA HIS A 145 -22.35 14.58 -2.10
C HIS A 145 -22.66 16.06 -1.81
N ALA A 146 -21.66 16.93 -1.90
CA ALA A 146 -21.85 18.35 -1.68
C ALA A 146 -22.79 18.96 -2.74
N ILE A 147 -22.65 18.54 -4.00
CA ILE A 147 -23.50 18.96 -5.11
C ILE A 147 -24.95 18.44 -4.90
N GLU A 148 -25.12 17.15 -4.60
CA GLU A 148 -26.45 16.56 -4.33
C GLU A 148 -27.21 17.24 -3.17
N LYS A 149 -26.49 17.83 -2.21
CA LYS A 149 -27.07 18.54 -1.07
C LYS A 149 -27.47 19.99 -1.42
N GLN A 150 -26.84 20.61 -2.41
CA GLN A 150 -27.19 21.96 -2.86
C GLN A 150 -28.44 21.98 -3.74
N ASP A 151 -28.73 20.88 -4.44
CA ASP A 151 -29.90 20.72 -5.33
C ASP A 151 -31.18 20.26 -4.59
N LYS A 152 -31.18 20.23 -3.25
CA LYS A 152 -32.33 19.88 -2.40
C LYS A 152 -32.73 21.02 -1.49
#